data_AF-A0A397W768-F1
#
_entry.id   AF-A0A397W768-F1
#
_cell.length_a   1.000
_cell.length_b   1.000
_cell.length_c   1.000
_cell.angle_alpha   90.00
_cell.angle_beta   90.00
_cell.angle_gamma   90.00
#
_symmetry.space_group_name_H-M   'P 1'
#
loop_
_entity.id
_entity.type
_entity.pdbx_description
1 polymer ?
#
loop_
_entity_poly.entity_id
_entity_poly.type
_entity_poly.pdbx_seq_one_letter_code
_entity_poly.pdbx_strand_id
1 'polypeptide(L)'
;MVNNIFLKNEPPIVPYAFPFIGHTIDYFTNTENFIKKCHKQVIREELSNDMRQYTTRIQDAAKKSIDKYIGDCKTQKCIKLFQQMIQQIVAIPVVSVIVGEDLSNDDELVNTFAHLTQDIASALSLPPFLNFIHPSLHTNFFVFRMKHTNHPYKKHKQVIIDRIIRIIKEREHKKKELGSTWKPPADILQLFINVSTKDGLVDVKKVADCLIDIIFAAMHTTSNAISNVLYEYGGRPEYWKELFEENQKISLEIKDGYLTSKDINNMIKLDSFIRETLKYWNAIGRNVLMYITEIQGTDSKTSPGRFFALHVIKIILYLLIEKYKIVTENGTIVKPVFAGSFLIPNSEGIILENRKM
;
A
#
# COMPACT_ATOMS: atom_id res chain seq x y z
N MET A 1 -14.06 29.51 4.65
CA MET A 1 -13.27 30.52 3.92
C MET A 1 -11.82 30.05 3.85
N VAL A 2 -11.55 28.97 3.10
CA VAL A 2 -10.18 28.46 2.87
C VAL A 2 -10.12 28.10 1.39
N ASN A 3 -9.81 29.08 0.55
CA ASN A 3 -9.49 28.88 -0.86
C ASN A 3 -8.62 30.07 -1.32
N ASN A 4 -7.66 29.76 -2.20
CA ASN A 4 -6.95 30.69 -3.11
C ASN A 4 -5.50 31.11 -2.83
N ILE A 5 -4.68 30.38 -2.07
CA ILE A 5 -3.23 30.69 -2.00
C ILE A 5 -2.33 29.70 -2.78
N PHE A 6 -2.78 28.49 -3.11
CA PHE A 6 -1.91 27.46 -3.71
C PHE A 6 -1.86 27.42 -5.25
N LEU A 7 -2.57 28.31 -5.96
CA LEU A 7 -2.85 28.15 -7.40
C LEU A 7 -1.76 28.63 -8.38
N LYS A 8 -0.57 29.04 -7.97
CA LYS A 8 0.28 29.85 -8.89
C LYS A 8 1.51 29.21 -9.52
N ASN A 9 1.89 27.95 -9.27
CA ASN A 9 3.02 27.33 -9.98
C ASN A 9 2.93 25.79 -10.01
N GLU A 10 2.21 25.21 -10.96
CA GLU A 10 2.20 23.75 -11.17
C GLU A 10 2.62 23.35 -12.60
N PRO A 11 3.50 22.33 -12.76
CA PRO A 11 4.01 21.87 -14.05
C PRO A 11 2.98 21.01 -14.81
N PRO A 12 3.13 20.85 -16.14
CA PRO A 12 2.08 20.35 -17.03
C PRO A 12 1.76 18.85 -16.84
N ILE A 13 0.49 18.53 -17.05
CA ILE A 13 -0.11 17.19 -16.97
C ILE A 13 0.21 16.39 -18.24
N VAL A 14 0.68 15.15 -18.08
CA VAL A 14 0.98 14.21 -19.18
C VAL A 14 -0.16 13.18 -19.31
N PRO A 15 -0.76 12.98 -20.50
CA PRO A 15 -1.83 12.01 -20.71
C PRO A 15 -1.29 10.58 -21.00
N TYR A 16 -2.13 9.57 -20.77
CA TYR A 16 -1.82 8.15 -20.94
C TYR A 16 -2.67 7.46 -22.02
N ALA A 17 -2.14 6.39 -22.61
CA ALA A 17 -2.77 5.54 -23.62
C ALA A 17 -2.67 4.04 -23.25
N PHE A 18 -3.76 3.30 -23.46
CA PHE A 18 -3.96 1.82 -23.47
C PHE A 18 -4.56 1.09 -22.22
N PRO A 19 -5.36 -0.01 -22.39
CA PRO A 19 -6.33 -0.53 -21.40
C PRO A 19 -6.15 -2.03 -20.96
N PHE A 20 -6.35 -2.42 -19.67
CA PHE A 20 -6.34 -3.85 -19.21
C PHE A 20 -7.20 -4.21 -17.94
N ILE A 21 -8.13 -5.21 -18.07
CA ILE A 21 -9.16 -5.90 -17.20
C ILE A 21 -10.23 -5.18 -16.31
N GLY A 22 -11.50 -5.14 -16.74
CA GLY A 22 -12.76 -4.87 -15.98
C GLY A 22 -12.75 -3.96 -14.74
N HIS A 23 -12.59 -4.52 -13.54
CA HIS A 23 -12.60 -3.77 -12.27
C HIS A 23 -11.27 -3.07 -11.99
N THR A 24 -10.19 -3.75 -12.37
CA THR A 24 -8.84 -3.21 -12.45
C THR A 24 -8.75 -2.15 -13.57
N ILE A 25 -9.48 -2.29 -14.70
CA ILE A 25 -9.69 -1.28 -15.77
C ILE A 25 -10.37 -0.10 -15.15
N ASP A 26 -11.49 -0.28 -14.47
CA ASP A 26 -12.19 0.85 -13.90
C ASP A 26 -11.30 1.55 -12.88
N TYR A 27 -10.54 0.84 -12.04
CA TYR A 27 -9.57 1.48 -11.14
C TYR A 27 -8.46 2.22 -11.90
N PHE A 28 -7.83 1.61 -12.91
CA PHE A 28 -6.66 2.15 -13.62
C PHE A 28 -6.98 3.12 -14.76
N THR A 29 -8.19 3.07 -15.31
CA THR A 29 -8.62 3.91 -16.46
C THR A 29 -9.69 4.93 -16.05
N ASN A 30 -10.41 4.69 -14.94
CA ASN A 30 -11.45 5.58 -14.45
C ASN A 30 -11.66 5.43 -12.94
N THR A 31 -10.62 5.76 -12.17
CA THR A 31 -10.60 5.71 -10.70
C THR A 31 -11.87 6.34 -10.11
N GLU A 32 -12.39 7.38 -10.75
CA GLU A 32 -13.64 8.03 -10.37
C GLU A 32 -14.88 7.13 -10.54
N ASN A 33 -15.03 6.39 -11.64
CA ASN A 33 -16.14 5.43 -11.83
C ASN A 33 -16.01 4.19 -10.94
N PHE A 34 -14.79 3.67 -10.74
CA PHE A 34 -14.56 2.60 -9.77
C PHE A 34 -14.95 3.05 -8.36
N ILE A 35 -14.44 4.19 -7.93
CA ILE A 35 -14.75 4.77 -6.64
C ILE A 35 -16.24 5.16 -6.56
N LYS A 36 -16.89 5.63 -7.64
CA LYS A 36 -18.36 5.83 -7.69
C LYS A 36 -19.13 4.52 -7.50
N LYS A 37 -18.71 3.42 -8.15
CA LYS A 37 -19.25 2.07 -7.91
C LYS A 37 -19.05 1.62 -6.47
N CYS A 38 -17.93 2.01 -5.86
CA CYS A 38 -17.59 1.72 -4.47
C CYS A 38 -18.04 2.81 -3.47
N HIS A 39 -18.95 3.72 -3.84
CA HIS A 39 -19.38 4.88 -3.05
C HIS A 39 -18.22 5.81 -2.61
N LYS A 40 -17.81 6.71 -3.53
CA LYS A 40 -16.69 7.68 -3.39
C LYS A 40 -16.61 8.41 -2.08
N GLN A 41 -17.78 8.81 -1.60
CA GLN A 41 -17.91 9.58 -0.40
C GLN A 41 -17.63 8.71 0.85
N VAL A 42 -18.12 7.47 0.86
CA VAL A 42 -18.00 6.58 2.02
C VAL A 42 -16.55 6.11 2.20
N ILE A 43 -15.86 5.65 1.16
CA ILE A 43 -14.45 5.23 1.29
C ILE A 43 -13.56 6.39 1.74
N ARG A 44 -13.78 7.60 1.20
CA ARG A 44 -12.97 8.77 1.53
C ARG A 44 -13.25 9.27 2.96
N GLU A 45 -14.51 9.29 3.37
CA GLU A 45 -14.93 9.72 4.71
C GLU A 45 -14.44 8.72 5.77
N GLU A 46 -14.58 7.42 5.55
CA GLU A 46 -14.09 6.37 6.46
C GLU A 46 -12.56 6.40 6.59
N LEU A 47 -11.82 6.47 5.48
CA LEU A 47 -10.35 6.54 5.51
C LEU A 47 -9.83 7.86 6.11
N SER A 48 -10.60 8.95 6.08
CA SER A 48 -10.16 10.24 6.63
C SER A 48 -10.57 10.45 8.09
N ASN A 49 -11.77 10.00 8.49
CA ASN A 49 -12.32 10.23 9.83
C ASN A 49 -11.68 9.32 10.89
N ASP A 50 -11.22 8.12 10.51
CA ASP A 50 -10.73 7.10 11.44
C ASP A 50 -9.21 6.93 11.51
N MET A 51 -8.43 7.84 10.90
CA MET A 51 -6.97 7.77 10.98
C MET A 51 -6.45 7.69 12.43
N ARG A 52 -7.12 8.38 13.36
CA ARG A 52 -6.80 8.32 14.80
C ARG A 52 -7.02 6.93 15.40
N GLN A 53 -8.04 6.19 14.95
CA GLN A 53 -8.33 4.83 15.42
C GLN A 53 -7.30 3.82 14.91
N TYR A 54 -6.83 3.99 13.67
CA TYR A 54 -5.87 3.08 13.06
C TYR A 54 -4.42 3.35 13.47
N THR A 55 -4.11 4.55 13.98
CA THR A 55 -2.70 4.96 14.19
C THR A 55 -1.97 4.05 15.19
N THR A 56 -2.59 3.68 16.31
CA THR A 56 -2.02 2.74 17.30
C THR A 56 -1.83 1.36 16.69
N ARG A 57 -2.89 0.85 16.06
CA ARG A 57 -2.94 -0.46 15.40
C ARG A 57 -1.90 -0.63 14.29
N ILE A 58 -1.71 0.39 13.46
CA ILE A 58 -0.69 0.41 12.42
C ILE A 58 0.70 0.35 13.06
N GLN A 59 0.93 1.10 14.14
CA GLN A 59 2.22 1.08 14.84
C GLN A 59 2.51 -0.28 15.46
N ASP A 60 1.54 -0.92 16.12
CA ASP A 60 1.72 -2.26 16.69
C ASP A 60 2.01 -3.30 15.62
N ALA A 61 1.23 -3.29 14.54
CA ALA A 61 1.45 -4.16 13.40
C ALA A 61 2.81 -3.90 12.72
N ALA A 62 3.23 -2.64 12.62
CA ALA A 62 4.52 -2.25 12.03
C ALA A 62 5.69 -2.69 12.91
N LYS A 63 5.64 -2.44 14.22
CA LYS A 63 6.65 -2.90 15.19
C LYS A 63 6.77 -4.43 15.13
N LYS A 64 5.64 -5.13 15.23
CA LYS A 64 5.57 -6.59 15.13
C LYS A 64 6.18 -7.14 13.83
N SER A 65 5.85 -6.52 12.70
CA SER A 65 6.34 -6.98 11.40
C SER A 65 7.84 -6.71 11.21
N ILE A 66 8.34 -5.56 11.67
CA ILE A 66 9.77 -5.24 11.68
C ILE A 66 10.53 -6.24 12.55
N ASP A 67 10.02 -6.56 13.74
CA ASP A 67 10.65 -7.54 14.62
C ASP A 67 10.61 -8.96 14.04
N LYS A 68 9.51 -9.33 13.36
CA LYS A 68 9.37 -10.64 12.70
C LYS A 68 10.32 -10.82 11.52
N TYR A 69 10.46 -9.81 10.65
CA TYR A 69 11.18 -9.94 9.38
C TYR A 69 12.63 -9.44 9.42
N ILE A 70 12.94 -8.50 10.32
CA ILE A 70 14.30 -7.96 10.50
C ILE A 70 14.88 -8.44 11.83
N GLY A 71 14.13 -8.26 12.92
CA GLY A 71 14.58 -8.53 14.29
C GLY A 71 15.82 -7.70 14.67
N ASP A 72 16.51 -8.08 15.75
CA ASP A 72 17.71 -7.34 16.14
C ASP A 72 18.91 -7.68 15.24
N CYS A 73 19.62 -6.64 14.79
CA CYS A 73 20.84 -6.69 14.01
C CYS A 73 22.05 -6.46 14.93
N LYS A 74 22.30 -7.40 15.86
CA LYS A 74 23.50 -7.41 16.72
C LYS A 74 24.80 -7.40 15.91
N THR A 75 24.76 -8.09 14.77
CA THR A 75 25.74 -7.99 13.70
C THR A 75 25.05 -7.40 12.47
N GLN A 76 25.82 -6.72 11.63
CA GLN A 76 25.35 -6.18 10.37
C GLN A 76 24.66 -7.28 9.53
N LYS A 77 23.44 -7.01 9.03
CA LYS A 77 22.68 -7.91 8.14
C LYS A 77 22.58 -7.28 6.75
N CYS A 78 22.94 -8.03 5.72
CA CYS A 78 22.70 -7.64 4.33
C CYS A 78 21.44 -8.35 3.81
N ILE A 79 20.45 -7.58 3.41
CA ILE A 79 19.18 -8.07 2.88
C ILE A 79 19.17 -7.89 1.38
N LYS A 80 19.33 -9.00 0.64
CA LYS A 80 19.35 -9.02 -0.83
C LYS A 80 17.97 -8.82 -1.47
N LEU A 81 16.94 -9.43 -0.87
CA LEU A 81 15.56 -9.35 -1.36
C LEU A 81 14.76 -8.27 -0.60
N PHE A 82 15.33 -7.05 -0.56
CA PHE A 82 14.83 -5.98 0.30
C PHE A 82 13.38 -5.58 -0.01
N GLN A 83 13.03 -5.43 -1.28
CA GLN A 83 11.66 -5.12 -1.70
C GLN A 83 10.63 -6.16 -1.20
N GLN A 84 10.95 -7.45 -1.29
CA GLN A 84 10.05 -8.52 -0.84
C GLN A 84 9.88 -8.50 0.68
N MET A 85 10.97 -8.22 1.41
CA MET A 85 10.90 -8.04 2.86
C MET A 85 10.02 -6.83 3.23
N ILE A 86 10.12 -5.71 2.50
CA ILE A 86 9.26 -4.54 2.75
C ILE A 86 7.79 -4.84 2.42
N GLN A 87 7.49 -5.61 1.37
CA GLN A 87 6.12 -6.07 1.10
C GLN A 87 5.53 -6.85 2.28
N GLN A 88 6.33 -7.72 2.90
CA GLN A 88 5.94 -8.50 4.07
C GLN A 88 5.75 -7.62 5.33
N ILE A 89 6.61 -6.63 5.54
CA ILE A 89 6.48 -5.65 6.63
C ILE A 89 5.20 -4.82 6.46
N VAL A 90 4.92 -4.34 5.25
CA VAL A 90 3.73 -3.53 4.93
C VAL A 90 2.44 -4.36 5.01
N ALA A 91 2.49 -5.65 4.69
CA ALA A 91 1.30 -6.49 4.64
C ALA A 91 0.59 -6.59 5.99
N ILE A 92 1.32 -6.69 7.11
CA ILE A 92 0.70 -6.87 8.43
C ILE A 92 -0.13 -5.64 8.85
N PRO A 93 0.38 -4.39 8.80
CA PRO A 93 -0.44 -3.19 9.04
C PRO A 93 -1.64 -3.07 8.10
N VAL A 94 -1.47 -3.42 6.82
CA VAL A 94 -2.55 -3.34 5.83
C VAL A 94 -3.63 -4.38 6.10
N VAL A 95 -3.27 -5.65 6.36
CA VAL A 95 -4.22 -6.70 6.77
C VAL A 95 -4.97 -6.26 8.01
N SER A 96 -4.24 -5.73 9.01
CA SER A 96 -4.83 -5.21 10.23
C SER A 96 -5.94 -4.21 9.87
N VAL A 97 -5.62 -3.09 9.25
CA VAL A 97 -6.62 -2.04 8.93
C VAL A 97 -7.76 -2.54 8.03
N ILE A 98 -7.47 -3.39 7.05
CA ILE A 98 -8.48 -3.82 6.07
C ILE A 98 -9.47 -4.82 6.67
N VAL A 99 -9.00 -5.86 7.38
CA VAL A 99 -9.86 -7.01 7.75
C VAL A 99 -10.00 -7.28 9.24
N GLY A 100 -9.18 -6.69 10.11
CA GLY A 100 -9.21 -7.04 11.54
C GLY A 100 -7.82 -7.35 12.12
N GLU A 101 -7.59 -7.04 13.40
CA GLU A 101 -6.33 -7.34 14.09
C GLU A 101 -6.19 -8.84 14.25
N ASP A 102 -7.29 -9.53 14.52
CA ASP A 102 -7.40 -10.98 14.64
C ASP A 102 -6.80 -11.71 13.44
N LEU A 103 -7.01 -11.17 12.23
CA LEU A 103 -6.53 -11.74 10.98
C LEU A 103 -5.12 -11.28 10.59
N SER A 104 -4.55 -10.28 11.26
CA SER A 104 -3.16 -9.83 11.00
C SER A 104 -2.11 -10.86 11.43
N ASN A 105 -2.52 -11.89 12.18
CA ASN A 105 -1.69 -13.00 12.63
C ASN A 105 -1.79 -14.24 11.72
N ASP A 106 -2.67 -14.22 10.71
CA ASP A 106 -2.82 -15.31 9.76
C ASP A 106 -1.74 -15.20 8.67
N ASP A 107 -0.69 -16.02 8.79
CA ASP A 107 0.45 -15.99 7.87
C ASP A 107 0.04 -16.27 6.41
N GLU A 108 -0.99 -17.07 6.16
CA GLU A 108 -1.45 -17.36 4.80
C GLU A 108 -2.14 -16.13 4.20
N LEU A 109 -2.95 -15.43 4.99
CA LEU A 109 -3.59 -14.19 4.57
C LEU A 109 -2.58 -13.05 4.40
N VAL A 110 -1.62 -12.90 5.31
CA VAL A 110 -0.54 -11.91 5.20
C VAL A 110 0.28 -12.16 3.94
N ASN A 111 0.65 -13.41 3.65
CA ASN A 111 1.36 -13.76 2.42
C ASN A 111 0.51 -13.50 1.16
N THR A 112 -0.80 -13.76 1.23
CA THR A 112 -1.74 -13.40 0.16
C THR A 112 -1.66 -11.90 -0.10
N PHE A 113 -1.73 -11.04 0.92
CA PHE A 113 -1.63 -9.59 0.75
C PHE A 113 -0.27 -9.16 0.20
N ALA A 114 0.83 -9.71 0.73
CA ALA A 114 2.19 -9.35 0.33
C ALA A 114 2.47 -9.65 -1.15
N HIS A 115 1.96 -10.76 -1.67
CA HIS A 115 2.29 -11.25 -3.01
C HIS A 115 1.19 -11.06 -4.07
N LEU A 116 -0.06 -10.75 -3.67
CA LEU A 116 -1.20 -10.59 -4.57
C LEU A 116 -0.90 -9.70 -5.77
N THR A 117 -0.31 -8.51 -5.53
CA THR A 117 -0.05 -7.58 -6.63
C THR A 117 1.00 -8.12 -7.59
N GLN A 118 2.08 -8.71 -7.10
CA GLN A 118 3.16 -9.23 -7.94
C GLN A 118 2.69 -10.43 -8.77
N ASP A 119 1.96 -11.36 -8.17
CA ASP A 119 1.46 -12.54 -8.86
C ASP A 119 0.40 -12.17 -9.91
N ILE A 120 -0.47 -11.20 -9.62
CA ILE A 120 -1.44 -10.72 -10.60
C ILE A 120 -0.70 -9.94 -11.70
N ALA A 121 0.15 -8.96 -11.36
CA ALA A 121 0.85 -8.14 -12.35
C ALA A 121 1.72 -8.98 -13.32
N SER A 122 2.41 -9.99 -12.80
CA SER A 122 3.21 -10.91 -13.63
C SER A 122 2.35 -11.76 -14.57
N ALA A 123 1.14 -12.13 -14.17
CA ALA A 123 0.23 -12.83 -15.05
C ALA A 123 -0.46 -11.91 -16.08
N LEU A 124 -0.57 -10.61 -15.76
CA LEU A 124 -1.05 -9.57 -16.68
C LEU A 124 0.01 -9.07 -17.67
N SER A 125 1.29 -9.32 -17.44
CA SER A 125 2.41 -8.77 -18.24
C SER A 125 2.68 -9.49 -19.56
N LEU A 126 1.76 -10.35 -20.03
CA LEU A 126 1.88 -11.03 -21.32
C LEU A 126 2.07 -9.99 -22.43
N PRO A 127 3.22 -9.99 -23.13
CA PRO A 127 3.45 -9.05 -24.21
C PRO A 127 2.35 -9.22 -25.27
N PRO A 128 1.98 -8.16 -26.01
CA PRO A 128 0.99 -8.22 -27.07
C PRO A 128 1.48 -8.98 -28.31
N PHE A 129 1.95 -10.20 -28.12
CA PHE A 129 2.60 -11.02 -29.15
C PHE A 129 1.66 -11.40 -30.27
N LEU A 130 0.34 -11.24 -30.14
CA LEU A 130 -0.64 -11.47 -31.23
C LEU A 130 -1.09 -10.18 -31.92
N ASN A 131 -0.61 -9.00 -31.50
CA ASN A 131 -1.00 -7.73 -32.12
C ASN A 131 -0.52 -7.61 -33.56
N PHE A 132 0.53 -8.35 -33.97
CA PHE A 132 0.97 -8.39 -35.36
C PHE A 132 -0.07 -9.02 -36.30
N ILE A 133 -0.97 -9.88 -35.77
CA ILE A 133 -2.06 -10.49 -36.54
C ILE A 133 -3.29 -9.58 -36.46
N HIS A 134 -3.78 -9.32 -35.24
CA HIS A 134 -4.89 -8.41 -34.99
C HIS A 134 -4.99 -8.10 -33.49
N PRO A 135 -5.19 -6.84 -33.06
CA PRO A 135 -5.28 -6.48 -31.63
C PRO A 135 -6.32 -7.30 -30.85
N SER A 136 -7.48 -7.60 -31.46
CA SER A 136 -8.53 -8.40 -30.81
C SER A 136 -8.14 -9.85 -30.55
N LEU A 137 -7.18 -10.42 -31.29
CA LEU A 137 -6.71 -11.79 -31.06
C LEU A 137 -5.91 -11.89 -29.77
N HIS A 138 -5.06 -10.90 -29.50
CA HIS A 138 -4.35 -10.82 -28.23
C HIS A 138 -5.34 -10.69 -27.07
N THR A 139 -6.30 -9.78 -27.18
CA THR A 139 -7.35 -9.59 -26.16
C THR A 139 -8.17 -10.87 -25.93
N ASN A 140 -8.58 -11.57 -27.00
CA ASN A 140 -9.36 -12.80 -26.89
C ASN A 140 -8.55 -13.95 -26.29
N PHE A 141 -7.29 -14.12 -26.70
CA PHE A 141 -6.38 -15.11 -26.10
C PHE A 141 -6.15 -14.84 -24.61
N PHE A 142 -5.94 -13.58 -24.26
CA PHE A 142 -5.76 -13.15 -22.89
C PHE A 142 -7.01 -13.42 -22.04
N VAL A 143 -8.20 -13.04 -22.50
CA VAL A 143 -9.48 -13.37 -21.83
C VAL A 143 -9.67 -14.88 -21.71
N PHE A 144 -9.36 -15.64 -22.76
CA PHE A 144 -9.43 -17.09 -22.75
C PHE A 144 -8.51 -17.70 -21.68
N ARG A 145 -7.23 -17.27 -21.62
CA ARG A 145 -6.25 -17.66 -20.61
C ARG A 145 -6.76 -17.35 -19.20
N MET A 146 -7.23 -16.11 -18.97
CA MET A 146 -7.76 -15.69 -17.66
C MET A 146 -8.96 -16.53 -17.21
N LYS A 147 -9.83 -16.92 -18.14
CA LYS A 147 -11.03 -17.72 -17.84
C LYS A 147 -10.71 -19.20 -17.57
N HIS A 148 -9.88 -19.82 -18.41
CA HIS A 148 -9.72 -21.29 -18.45
C HIS A 148 -8.49 -21.82 -17.72
N THR A 149 -7.65 -20.96 -17.14
CA THR A 149 -6.47 -21.40 -16.38
C THR A 149 -6.57 -21.06 -14.90
N ASN A 150 -5.75 -21.74 -14.09
CA ASN A 150 -5.64 -21.47 -12.66
C ASN A 150 -4.76 -20.23 -12.46
N HIS A 151 -5.39 -19.06 -12.50
CA HIS A 151 -4.71 -17.77 -12.40
C HIS A 151 -4.50 -17.36 -10.93
N PRO A 152 -3.39 -16.68 -10.56
CA PRO A 152 -3.12 -16.27 -9.18
C PRO A 152 -4.26 -15.52 -8.50
N TYR A 153 -4.99 -14.67 -9.24
CA TYR A 153 -6.23 -14.05 -8.78
C TYR A 153 -7.23 -15.04 -8.17
N LYS A 154 -7.51 -16.19 -8.81
CA LYS A 154 -8.45 -17.19 -8.28
C LYS A 154 -7.95 -17.78 -6.97
N LYS A 155 -6.65 -18.05 -6.87
CA LYS A 155 -5.99 -18.57 -5.67
C LYS A 155 -6.11 -17.57 -4.51
N HIS A 156 -5.68 -16.33 -4.74
CA HIS A 156 -5.73 -15.26 -3.73
C HIS A 156 -7.18 -14.95 -3.31
N LYS A 157 -8.12 -14.93 -4.27
CA LYS A 157 -9.55 -14.75 -3.99
C LYS A 157 -10.10 -15.84 -3.08
N GLN A 158 -9.71 -17.10 -3.32
CA GLN A 158 -10.19 -18.21 -2.50
C GLN A 158 -9.71 -18.08 -1.05
N VAL A 159 -8.42 -17.80 -0.83
CA VAL A 159 -7.87 -17.59 0.52
C VAL A 159 -8.60 -16.45 1.24
N ILE A 160 -8.84 -15.33 0.56
CA ILE A 160 -9.60 -14.20 1.12
C ILE A 160 -11.02 -14.64 1.49
N ILE A 161 -11.74 -15.32 0.58
CA ILE A 161 -13.11 -15.82 0.83
C ILE A 161 -13.15 -16.71 2.06
N ASP A 162 -12.22 -17.66 2.18
CA ASP A 162 -12.19 -18.64 3.26
C ASP A 162 -12.04 -17.96 4.64
N ARG A 163 -11.32 -16.85 4.72
CA ARG A 163 -11.15 -16.09 5.97
C ARG A 163 -12.28 -15.10 6.24
N ILE A 164 -12.73 -14.36 5.24
CA ILE A 164 -13.79 -13.36 5.46
C ILE A 164 -15.15 -14.00 5.72
N ILE A 165 -15.45 -15.19 5.18
CA ILE A 165 -16.72 -15.89 5.47
C ILE A 165 -16.88 -16.11 6.97
N ARG A 166 -15.81 -16.52 7.65
CA ARG A 166 -15.83 -16.72 9.11
C ARG A 166 -16.17 -15.42 9.82
N ILE A 167 -15.46 -14.34 9.49
CA ILE A 167 -15.66 -13.02 10.10
C ILE A 167 -17.05 -12.45 9.82
N ILE A 168 -17.56 -12.59 8.60
CA ILE A 168 -18.90 -12.14 8.22
C ILE A 168 -19.95 -12.85 9.09
N LYS A 169 -19.86 -14.18 9.20
CA LYS A 169 -20.79 -14.97 10.05
C LYS A 169 -20.72 -14.57 11.52
N GLU A 170 -19.53 -14.35 12.05
CA GLU A 170 -19.34 -13.91 13.44
C GLU A 170 -19.96 -12.52 13.68
N ARG A 171 -19.77 -11.58 12.74
CA ARG A 171 -20.36 -10.23 12.83
C ARG A 171 -21.87 -10.27 12.71
N GLU A 172 -22.42 -11.09 11.82
CA GLU A 172 -23.86 -11.30 11.69
C GLU A 172 -24.47 -11.92 12.96
N HIS A 173 -23.80 -12.91 13.57
CA HIS A 173 -24.22 -13.50 14.83
C HIS A 173 -24.25 -12.45 15.94
N LYS A 174 -23.14 -11.72 16.15
CA LYS A 174 -23.05 -10.65 17.15
C LYS A 174 -24.09 -9.56 16.94
N LYS A 175 -24.39 -9.21 15.68
CA LYS A 175 -25.43 -8.24 15.35
C LYS A 175 -26.84 -8.72 15.74
N LYS A 176 -27.13 -10.01 15.54
CA LYS A 176 -28.41 -10.62 15.95
C LYS A 176 -28.53 -10.72 17.47
N GLU A 177 -27.45 -11.11 18.14
CA GLU A 177 -27.39 -11.27 19.60
C GLU A 177 -27.50 -9.93 20.34
N LEU A 178 -26.74 -8.91 19.91
CA LEU A 178 -26.62 -7.64 20.62
C LEU A 178 -27.63 -6.58 20.13
N GLY A 179 -28.27 -6.79 18.98
CA GLY A 179 -29.29 -5.90 18.43
C GLY A 179 -28.83 -4.44 18.36
N SER A 180 -29.52 -3.54 19.07
CA SER A 180 -29.22 -2.11 19.10
C SER A 180 -27.92 -1.73 19.81
N THR A 181 -27.35 -2.65 20.60
CA THR A 181 -26.08 -2.41 21.32
C THR A 181 -24.85 -2.82 20.50
N TRP A 182 -25.04 -3.49 19.36
CA TRP A 182 -23.95 -3.89 18.48
C TRP A 182 -23.31 -2.67 17.83
N LYS A 183 -21.99 -2.54 18.01
CA LYS A 183 -21.18 -1.53 17.30
C LYS A 183 -20.42 -2.22 16.16
N PRO A 184 -20.60 -1.77 14.91
CA PRO A 184 -19.84 -2.30 13.79
C PRO A 184 -18.35 -2.03 13.96
N PRO A 185 -17.46 -2.97 13.61
CA PRO A 185 -16.03 -2.70 13.54
C PRO A 185 -15.73 -1.57 12.55
N ALA A 186 -14.87 -0.64 12.94
CA ALA A 186 -14.30 0.37 12.06
C ALA A 186 -13.17 -0.29 11.25
N ASP A 187 -13.51 -0.96 10.16
CA ASP A 187 -12.57 -1.50 9.18
C ASP A 187 -13.17 -1.54 7.77
N ILE A 188 -12.29 -1.67 6.76
CA ILE A 188 -12.68 -1.67 5.34
C ILE A 188 -13.54 -2.89 5.00
N LEU A 189 -13.33 -4.02 5.67
CA LEU A 189 -14.18 -5.20 5.50
C LEU A 189 -15.63 -4.88 5.88
N GLN A 190 -15.89 -4.18 6.99
CA GLN A 190 -17.24 -3.79 7.38
C GLN A 190 -17.89 -2.89 6.34
N LEU A 191 -17.12 -1.96 5.79
CA LEU A 191 -17.58 -1.09 4.70
C LEU A 191 -18.02 -1.90 3.47
N PHE A 192 -17.19 -2.85 3.02
CA PHE A 192 -17.54 -3.67 1.87
C PHE A 192 -18.68 -4.66 2.14
N ILE A 193 -18.81 -5.16 3.37
CA ILE A 193 -20.00 -5.92 3.79
C ILE A 193 -21.25 -5.06 3.60
N ASN A 194 -21.24 -3.82 4.10
CA ASN A 194 -22.40 -2.92 4.02
C ASN A 194 -22.79 -2.62 2.56
N VAL A 195 -21.81 -2.31 1.69
CA VAL A 195 -22.04 -1.99 0.26
C VAL A 195 -22.39 -3.24 -0.58
N SER A 196 -22.06 -4.43 -0.08
CA SER A 196 -22.35 -5.70 -0.76
C SER A 196 -23.52 -6.46 -0.14
N THR A 197 -24.23 -5.85 0.81
CA THR A 197 -25.45 -6.42 1.38
C THR A 197 -26.66 -5.96 0.58
N LYS A 198 -27.47 -6.90 0.10
CA LYS A 198 -28.76 -6.63 -0.55
C LYS A 198 -29.82 -7.53 0.07
N ASP A 199 -30.97 -6.96 0.45
CA ASP A 199 -32.08 -7.68 1.06
C ASP A 199 -31.67 -8.50 2.31
N GLY A 200 -30.68 -7.99 3.06
CA GLY A 200 -30.13 -8.63 4.25
C GLY A 200 -29.13 -9.77 3.98
N LEU A 201 -28.79 -10.05 2.71
CA LEU A 201 -27.83 -11.06 2.31
C LEU A 201 -26.53 -10.42 1.81
N VAL A 202 -25.40 -10.88 2.33
CA VAL A 202 -24.07 -10.42 1.92
C VAL A 202 -23.58 -11.19 0.70
N ASP A 203 -23.26 -10.47 -0.39
CA ASP A 203 -22.54 -11.06 -1.53
C ASP A 203 -21.04 -11.17 -1.21
N VAL A 204 -20.66 -12.30 -0.63
CA VAL A 204 -19.26 -12.59 -0.23
C VAL A 204 -18.29 -12.50 -1.42
N LYS A 205 -18.72 -12.89 -2.63
CA LYS A 205 -17.84 -12.86 -3.81
C LYS A 205 -17.53 -11.42 -4.20
N LYS A 206 -18.55 -10.55 -4.15
CA LYS A 206 -18.38 -9.11 -4.38
C LYS A 206 -17.52 -8.45 -3.30
N VAL A 207 -17.68 -8.83 -2.03
CA VAL A 207 -16.79 -8.36 -0.95
C VAL A 207 -15.34 -8.74 -1.24
N ALA A 208 -15.08 -9.99 -1.60
CA ALA A 208 -13.74 -10.45 -1.94
C ALA A 208 -13.15 -9.72 -3.15
N ASP A 209 -13.95 -9.40 -4.15
CA ASP A 209 -13.52 -8.61 -5.31
C ASP A 209 -13.08 -7.20 -4.91
N CYS A 210 -13.89 -6.50 -4.12
CA CYS A 210 -13.53 -5.19 -3.60
C CYS A 210 -12.26 -5.21 -2.73
N LEU A 211 -12.07 -6.28 -1.94
CA LEU A 211 -10.86 -6.46 -1.14
C LEU A 211 -9.63 -6.67 -2.03
N ILE A 212 -9.70 -7.52 -3.05
CA ILE A 212 -8.58 -7.75 -3.98
C ILE A 212 -8.17 -6.43 -4.65
N ASP A 213 -9.14 -5.64 -5.10
CA ASP A 213 -8.87 -4.37 -5.78
C ASP A 213 -8.14 -3.38 -4.86
N ILE A 214 -8.61 -3.21 -3.61
CA ILE A 214 -7.96 -2.29 -2.66
C ILE A 214 -6.59 -2.79 -2.20
N ILE A 215 -6.42 -4.10 -2.01
CA ILE A 215 -5.11 -4.72 -1.68
C ILE A 215 -4.14 -4.50 -2.84
N PHE A 216 -4.59 -4.76 -4.07
CA PHE A 216 -3.78 -4.57 -5.28
C PHE A 216 -3.22 -3.14 -5.36
N ALA A 217 -4.09 -2.15 -5.14
CA ALA A 217 -3.74 -0.73 -5.16
C ALA A 217 -2.81 -0.32 -3.99
N ALA A 218 -3.14 -0.73 -2.76
CA ALA A 218 -2.46 -0.27 -1.56
C ALA A 218 -1.08 -0.91 -1.37
N MET A 219 -0.95 -2.22 -1.62
CA MET A 219 0.25 -2.97 -1.26
C MET A 219 1.47 -2.56 -2.10
N HIS A 220 1.30 -2.51 -3.43
CA HIS A 220 2.42 -2.23 -4.33
C HIS A 220 2.91 -0.79 -4.24
N THR A 221 1.98 0.18 -4.20
CA THR A 221 2.35 1.60 -4.10
C THR A 221 3.07 1.91 -2.79
N THR A 222 2.57 1.41 -1.67
CA THR A 222 3.14 1.64 -0.33
C THR A 222 4.51 0.98 -0.17
N SER A 223 4.65 -0.30 -0.54
CA SER A 223 5.93 -1.03 -0.42
C SER A 223 7.01 -0.49 -1.35
N ASN A 224 6.67 -0.10 -2.58
CA ASN A 224 7.62 0.56 -3.48
C ASN A 224 8.02 1.94 -2.95
N ALA A 225 7.08 2.72 -2.42
CA ALA A 225 7.40 4.03 -1.85
C ALA A 225 8.40 3.91 -0.70
N ILE A 226 8.16 3.02 0.26
CA ILE A 226 9.09 2.77 1.38
C ILE A 226 10.44 2.30 0.87
N SER A 227 10.47 1.35 -0.07
CA SER A 227 11.73 0.81 -0.59
C SER A 227 12.54 1.87 -1.33
N ASN A 228 11.92 2.65 -2.21
CA ASN A 228 12.57 3.75 -2.93
C ASN A 228 13.16 4.77 -1.95
N VAL A 229 12.38 5.14 -0.92
CA VAL A 229 12.83 6.07 0.13
C VAL A 229 14.01 5.50 0.90
N LEU A 230 14.01 4.22 1.23
CA LEU A 230 15.12 3.59 1.95
C LEU A 230 16.37 3.39 1.08
N TYR A 231 16.21 3.19 -0.23
CA TYR A 231 17.32 3.18 -1.18
C TYR A 231 17.96 4.57 -1.35
N GLU A 232 17.15 5.63 -1.48
CA GLU A 232 17.67 7.01 -1.48
C GLU A 232 18.32 7.34 -0.14
N TYR A 233 17.69 7.00 0.98
CA TYR A 233 18.22 7.26 2.32
C TYR A 233 19.56 6.56 2.51
N GLY A 234 19.65 5.25 2.22
CA GLY A 234 20.86 4.46 2.42
C GLY A 234 22.05 4.88 1.55
N GLY A 235 21.79 5.52 0.40
CA GLY A 235 22.82 6.06 -0.49
C GLY A 235 23.18 7.53 -0.26
N ARG A 236 22.54 8.20 0.70
CA ARG A 236 22.66 9.67 0.91
C ARG A 236 22.92 10.02 2.38
N PRO A 237 24.17 9.85 2.86
CA PRO A 237 24.53 10.13 4.25
C PRO A 237 24.28 11.58 4.68
N GLU A 238 24.21 12.53 3.74
CA GLU A 238 23.91 13.94 4.00
C GLU A 238 22.56 14.16 4.71
N TYR A 239 21.58 13.24 4.56
CA TYR A 239 20.26 13.36 5.19
C TYR A 239 20.12 12.56 6.49
N TRP A 240 21.09 11.70 6.85
CA TRP A 240 20.95 10.78 7.97
C TRP A 240 20.78 11.48 9.31
N LYS A 241 21.66 12.46 9.58
CA LYS A 241 21.65 13.21 10.84
C LYS A 241 20.33 13.96 11.00
N GLU A 242 19.95 14.69 9.96
CA GLU A 242 18.79 15.56 9.99
C GLU A 242 17.47 14.80 10.21
N LEU A 243 17.27 13.68 9.52
CA LEU A 243 16.06 12.87 9.67
C LEU A 243 16.01 12.11 11.00
N PHE A 244 17.16 11.67 11.50
CA PHE A 244 17.26 11.01 12.80
C PHE A 244 17.02 11.98 13.96
N GLU A 245 17.54 13.21 13.88
CA GLU A 245 17.28 14.26 14.89
C GLU A 245 15.80 14.69 14.91
N GLU A 246 15.13 14.73 13.75
CA GLU A 246 13.67 14.97 13.69
C GLU A 246 12.90 13.88 14.44
N ASN A 247 13.22 12.61 14.18
CA ASN A 247 12.54 11.49 14.83
C ASN A 247 12.78 11.48 16.34
N GLN A 248 14.00 11.74 16.80
CA GLN A 248 14.32 11.85 18.23
C GLN A 248 13.58 13.01 18.90
N LYS A 249 13.47 14.16 18.24
CA LYS A 249 12.70 15.28 18.79
C LYS A 249 11.22 14.88 18.99
N ILE A 250 10.65 14.18 18.02
CA ILE A 250 9.28 13.69 18.11
C ILE A 250 9.15 12.62 19.20
N SER A 251 10.12 11.70 19.33
CA SER A 251 10.08 10.63 20.33
C SER A 251 10.06 11.16 21.76
N LEU A 252 10.74 12.28 22.03
CA LEU A 252 10.74 12.94 23.33
C LEU A 252 9.38 13.55 23.72
N GLU A 253 8.51 13.83 22.74
CA GLU A 253 7.18 14.38 22.96
C GLU A 253 6.10 13.29 23.16
N ILE A 254 6.43 12.02 22.92
CA ILE A 254 5.52 10.87 23.06
C ILE A 254 5.24 10.59 24.53
N LYS A 255 3.96 10.65 24.92
CA LYS A 255 3.53 10.38 26.31
C LYS A 255 3.09 8.94 26.54
N ASP A 256 2.37 8.36 25.58
CA ASP A 256 1.66 7.08 25.75
C ASP A 256 2.32 5.92 24.98
N GLY A 257 3.58 6.07 24.56
CA GLY A 257 4.33 5.06 23.79
C GLY A 257 3.93 4.92 22.31
N TYR A 258 2.97 5.73 21.84
CA TYR A 258 2.49 5.77 20.47
C TYR A 258 2.58 7.16 19.89
N LEU A 259 2.97 7.24 18.62
CA LEU A 259 2.82 8.43 17.80
C LEU A 259 1.33 8.74 17.64
N THR A 260 0.96 10.00 17.82
CA THR A 260 -0.35 10.51 17.45
C THR A 260 -0.35 10.97 15.98
N SER A 261 -1.53 11.18 15.39
CA SER A 261 -1.63 11.79 14.05
C SER A 261 -0.96 13.18 13.99
N LYS A 262 -0.91 13.90 15.12
CA LYS A 262 -0.20 15.19 15.20
C LYS A 262 1.31 14.99 15.07
N ASP A 263 1.85 13.99 15.75
CA ASP A 263 3.29 13.68 15.72
C ASP A 263 3.72 13.26 14.31
N ILE A 264 2.92 12.43 13.64
CA ILE A 264 3.14 12.01 12.25
C ILE A 264 3.11 13.20 11.28
N ASN A 265 2.19 14.15 11.50
CA ASN A 265 2.12 15.37 10.69
C ASN A 265 3.30 16.32 10.93
N ASN A 266 3.94 16.24 12.10
CA ASN A 266 5.12 17.03 12.45
C ASN A 266 6.44 16.46 11.93
N MET A 267 6.44 15.30 11.25
CA MET A 267 7.59 14.74 10.54
C MET A 267 7.85 15.49 9.22
N ILE A 268 8.16 16.79 9.29
CA ILE A 268 8.20 17.71 8.15
C ILE A 268 9.35 17.36 7.19
N LYS A 269 10.53 17.03 7.73
CA LYS A 269 11.73 16.71 6.94
C LYS A 269 11.58 15.34 6.30
N LEU A 270 11.08 14.35 7.04
CA LEU A 270 10.76 13.04 6.49
C LEU A 270 9.70 13.16 5.38
N ASP A 271 8.67 13.98 5.56
CA ASP A 271 7.66 14.23 4.53
C ASP A 271 8.26 14.84 3.25
N SER A 272 9.13 15.83 3.41
CA SER A 272 9.83 16.45 2.29
C SER A 272 10.73 15.45 1.56
N PHE A 273 11.45 14.60 2.30
CA PHE A 273 12.32 13.58 1.75
C PHE A 273 11.53 12.52 0.97
N ILE A 274 10.41 12.03 1.53
CA ILE A 274 9.48 11.13 0.84
C ILE A 274 8.99 11.78 -0.45
N ARG A 275 8.54 13.03 -0.40
CA ARG A 275 8.01 13.74 -1.56
C ARG A 275 9.03 13.88 -2.69
N GLU A 276 10.23 14.37 -2.39
CA GLU A 276 11.24 14.55 -3.44
C GLU A 276 11.73 13.21 -3.99
N THR A 277 11.83 12.17 -3.15
CA THR A 277 12.11 10.81 -3.61
C THR A 277 11.05 10.33 -4.59
N LEU A 278 9.77 10.36 -4.21
CA LEU A 278 8.70 9.90 -5.09
C LEU A 278 8.67 10.72 -6.38
N LYS A 279 8.83 12.03 -6.31
CA LYS A 279 8.91 12.90 -7.50
C LYS A 279 10.07 12.50 -8.44
N TYR A 280 11.25 12.20 -7.89
CA TYR A 280 12.41 11.74 -8.66
C TYR A 280 12.15 10.40 -9.35
N TRP A 281 11.69 9.40 -8.59
CA TRP A 281 11.40 8.06 -9.11
C TRP A 281 10.27 8.09 -10.15
N ASN A 282 9.27 8.96 -9.96
CA ASN A 282 8.20 9.18 -10.92
C ASN A 282 8.71 9.84 -12.19
N ALA A 283 9.56 10.85 -12.06
CA ALA A 283 10.13 11.55 -13.19
C ALA A 283 10.91 10.59 -14.11
N ILE A 284 11.63 9.63 -13.53
CA ILE A 284 12.32 8.56 -14.26
C ILE A 284 11.33 7.55 -14.83
N GLY A 285 10.31 7.21 -14.05
CA GLY A 285 9.24 6.28 -14.43
C GLY A 285 8.25 6.82 -15.48
N ARG A 286 8.27 8.11 -15.86
CA ARG A 286 7.27 8.72 -16.77
C ARG A 286 7.17 8.11 -18.17
N ASN A 287 8.16 7.34 -18.61
CA ASN A 287 8.12 6.58 -19.88
C ASN A 287 7.55 5.16 -19.73
N VAL A 288 7.06 4.84 -18.53
CA VAL A 288 6.82 3.50 -18.01
C VAL A 288 5.53 3.57 -17.19
N LEU A 289 4.72 2.52 -17.24
CA LEU A 289 3.33 2.51 -16.78
C LEU A 289 3.27 2.47 -15.24
N MET A 290 3.81 3.49 -14.58
CA MET A 290 3.91 3.58 -13.14
C MET A 290 3.31 4.89 -12.64
N TYR A 291 2.04 4.79 -12.26
CA TYR A 291 1.33 5.86 -11.57
C TYR A 291 1.70 5.87 -10.09
N ILE A 292 2.74 6.60 -9.73
CA ILE A 292 2.89 7.13 -8.36
C ILE A 292 2.55 8.65 -8.39
N THR A 293 1.72 9.09 -9.33
CA THR A 293 1.22 10.48 -9.37
C THR A 293 0.00 10.70 -8.45
N GLU A 294 -0.42 9.70 -7.68
CA GLU A 294 -1.70 9.74 -6.95
C GLU A 294 -1.62 10.16 -5.47
N ILE A 295 -0.43 10.20 -4.86
CA ILE A 295 -0.29 10.57 -3.44
C ILE A 295 -0.40 12.10 -3.24
N GLN A 296 -0.15 12.93 -4.27
CA GLN A 296 0.18 14.35 -4.07
C GLN A 296 -0.64 15.38 -4.84
N GLY A 297 -1.70 14.99 -5.58
CA GLY A 297 -2.53 15.98 -6.26
C GLY A 297 -3.62 16.61 -5.34
N THR A 298 -4.18 17.73 -5.79
CA THR A 298 -5.33 18.42 -5.17
C THR A 298 -6.63 18.25 -5.98
N ASP A 299 -6.57 17.60 -7.14
CA ASP A 299 -7.70 17.41 -8.07
C ASP A 299 -8.60 16.20 -7.75
N SER A 300 -9.77 16.14 -8.41
CA SER A 300 -10.73 15.04 -8.38
C SER A 300 -10.18 13.66 -8.79
N LYS A 301 -8.96 13.63 -9.36
CA LYS A 301 -8.17 12.46 -9.81
C LYS A 301 -7.20 11.90 -8.76
N THR A 302 -7.26 12.37 -7.53
CA THR A 302 -6.30 11.99 -6.47
C THR A 302 -6.73 10.73 -5.74
N SER A 303 -5.75 9.90 -5.34
CA SER A 303 -6.08 8.65 -4.65
C SER A 303 -6.80 8.95 -3.33
N PRO A 304 -7.94 8.28 -3.08
CA PRO A 304 -8.69 8.42 -1.83
C PRO A 304 -7.89 7.91 -0.63
N GLY A 305 -6.93 7.00 -0.85
CA GLY A 305 -6.10 6.38 0.18
C GLY A 305 -4.79 7.11 0.47
N ARG A 306 -4.51 8.27 -0.14
CA ARG A 306 -3.20 8.94 -0.02
C ARG A 306 -2.79 9.28 1.41
N PHE A 307 -3.75 9.70 2.25
CA PHE A 307 -3.47 10.07 3.63
C PHE A 307 -3.15 8.83 4.46
N PHE A 308 -3.87 7.74 4.20
CA PHE A 308 -3.62 6.43 4.78
C PHE A 308 -2.24 5.90 4.38
N ALA A 309 -1.94 5.89 3.08
CA ALA A 309 -0.66 5.44 2.55
C ALA A 309 0.51 6.24 3.17
N LEU A 310 0.42 7.57 3.19
CA LEU A 310 1.45 8.42 3.77
C LEU A 310 1.64 8.16 5.26
N HIS A 311 0.57 7.90 6.02
CA HIS A 311 0.66 7.54 7.43
C HIS A 311 1.42 6.21 7.62
N VAL A 312 1.06 5.16 6.87
CA VAL A 312 1.74 3.86 6.94
C VAL A 312 3.21 4.00 6.56
N ILE A 313 3.50 4.72 5.47
CA ILE A 313 4.87 4.99 5.00
C ILE A 313 5.68 5.68 6.10
N LYS A 314 5.17 6.77 6.68
CA LYS A 314 5.87 7.53 7.72
C LYS A 314 6.12 6.70 8.98
N ILE A 315 5.12 5.95 9.46
CA ILE A 315 5.27 5.11 10.65
C ILE A 315 6.37 4.05 10.44
N ILE A 316 6.35 3.35 9.30
CA ILE A 316 7.36 2.33 9.01
C ILE A 316 8.75 2.95 8.87
N LEU A 317 8.88 4.06 8.13
CA LEU A 317 10.16 4.76 7.97
C LEU A 317 10.69 5.29 9.30
N TYR A 318 9.83 5.88 10.14
CA TYR A 318 10.18 6.33 11.48
C TYR A 318 10.77 5.19 12.30
N LEU A 319 10.07 4.05 12.40
CA LEU A 319 10.51 2.90 13.17
C LEU A 319 11.82 2.30 12.64
N LEU A 320 12.00 2.25 11.31
CA LEU A 320 13.22 1.74 10.69
C LEU A 320 14.42 2.67 10.91
N ILE A 321 14.24 3.99 10.73
CA ILE A 321 15.30 4.99 10.91
C ILE A 321 15.73 5.09 12.37
N GLU A 322 14.77 4.98 13.31
CA GLU A 322 15.05 4.96 14.75
C GLU A 322 15.83 3.72 15.17
N LYS A 323 15.44 2.54 14.68
CA LYS A 323 16.03 1.27 15.12
C LYS A 323 17.35 0.94 14.42
N TYR A 324 17.51 1.32 13.14
CA TYR A 324 18.63 0.87 12.31
C TYR A 324 19.40 2.02 11.66
N LYS A 325 20.71 1.80 11.53
CA LYS A 325 21.53 2.44 10.50
C LYS A 325 21.32 1.66 9.20
N ILE A 326 20.91 2.36 8.16
CA ILE A 326 20.51 1.78 6.87
C ILE A 326 21.45 2.30 5.80
N VAL A 327 22.14 1.40 5.10
CA VAL A 327 23.10 1.75 4.04
C VAL A 327 22.88 0.82 2.86
N THR A 328 23.07 1.32 1.64
CA THR A 328 23.09 0.47 0.45
C THR A 328 24.35 -0.40 0.47
N GLU A 329 24.29 -1.59 -0.14
CA GLU A 329 25.43 -2.52 -0.11
C GLU A 329 26.74 -1.90 -0.63
N ASN A 330 26.66 -1.08 -1.68
CA ASN A 330 27.83 -0.39 -2.22
C ASN A 330 28.07 1.00 -1.61
N GLY A 331 27.23 1.44 -0.66
CA GLY A 331 27.29 2.77 -0.06
C GLY A 331 26.98 3.92 -1.02
N THR A 332 26.43 3.62 -2.20
CA THR A 332 26.06 4.59 -3.25
C THR A 332 24.57 4.60 -3.50
N ILE A 333 24.09 5.66 -4.16
CA ILE A 333 22.69 5.78 -4.61
C ILE A 333 22.37 4.65 -5.58
N VAL A 334 21.32 3.90 -5.29
CA VAL A 334 20.84 2.81 -6.13
C VAL A 334 20.07 3.39 -7.31
N LYS A 335 20.58 3.18 -8.52
CA LYS A 335 19.85 3.59 -9.74
C LYS A 335 18.68 2.64 -9.99
N PRO A 336 17.50 3.14 -10.38
CA PRO A 336 16.39 2.29 -10.76
C PRO A 336 16.71 1.43 -11.99
N VAL A 337 16.10 0.24 -12.06
CA VAL A 337 16.19 -0.67 -13.22
C VAL A 337 14.80 -0.80 -13.85
N PHE A 338 14.76 -0.92 -15.18
CA PHE A 338 13.52 -1.17 -15.91
C PHE A 338 13.27 -2.67 -16.07
N ALA A 339 12.09 -3.13 -15.65
CA ALA A 339 11.57 -4.47 -15.93
C ALA A 339 10.31 -4.35 -16.80
N GLY A 340 10.48 -4.44 -18.12
CA GLY A 340 9.41 -4.12 -19.08
C GLY A 340 8.96 -2.67 -18.96
N SER A 341 7.66 -2.44 -18.81
CA SER A 341 7.08 -1.11 -18.57
C SER A 341 6.99 -0.74 -17.09
N PHE A 342 7.76 -1.37 -16.20
CA PHE A 342 7.83 -1.03 -14.78
C PHE A 342 9.25 -0.60 -14.37
N LEU A 343 9.35 0.48 -13.60
CA LEU A 343 10.57 0.82 -12.86
C LEU A 343 10.57 -0.05 -11.60
N ILE A 344 11.69 -0.68 -11.27
CA ILE A 344 11.85 -1.37 -10.00
C ILE A 344 13.15 -0.93 -9.36
N PRO A 345 13.25 -0.94 -8.02
CA PRO A 345 14.54 -0.79 -7.39
C PRO A 345 15.49 -1.88 -7.90
N ASN A 346 16.76 -1.53 -8.10
CA ASN A 346 17.79 -2.51 -8.42
C ASN A 346 17.80 -3.62 -7.34
N SER A 347 18.25 -4.83 -7.69
CA SER A 347 18.44 -5.93 -6.75
C SER A 347 19.62 -5.72 -5.80
N GLU A 348 20.02 -4.48 -5.57
CA GLU A 348 21.08 -4.11 -4.63
C GLU A 348 20.60 -4.38 -3.21
N GLY A 349 21.47 -5.01 -2.40
CA GLY A 349 21.16 -5.30 -1.02
C GLY A 349 21.12 -4.04 -0.17
N ILE A 350 20.36 -4.09 0.92
CA ILE A 350 20.43 -3.09 2.00
C ILE A 350 21.10 -3.71 3.21
N ILE A 351 22.06 -2.97 3.75
CA ILE A 351 22.75 -3.26 4.99
C ILE A 351 21.99 -2.60 6.15
N LEU A 352 21.66 -3.39 7.17
CA LEU A 352 21.08 -2.93 8.43
C LEU A 352 22.00 -3.25 9.60
N GLU A 353 22.20 -2.26 10.47
CA GLU A 353 22.92 -2.37 11.75
C GLU A 353 22.06 -1.71 12.82
N ASN A 354 21.96 -2.30 14.03
CA ASN A 354 21.26 -1.63 15.12
C ASN A 354 21.93 -0.28 15.43
N ARG A 355 21.15 0.78 15.60
CA ARG A 355 21.70 2.00 16.20
C ARG A 355 22.09 1.68 17.64
N LYS A 356 23.30 2.06 18.03
CA LYS A 356 23.70 2.01 19.44
C LYS A 356 22.81 3.03 20.18
N MET A 357 22.01 2.53 21.12
CA MET A 357 21.24 3.37 22.04
C MET A 357 22.18 4.20 22.91
#